data_AF-D8M4F0-F1
#
_entry.id   AF-D8M4F0-F1
#
_cell.length_a   1.000
_cell.length_b   1.000
_cell.length_c   1.000
_cell.angle_alpha   90.00
_cell.angle_beta   90.00
_cell.angle_gamma   90.00
#
_symmetry.space_group_name_H-M   'P 1'
#
loop_
_entity.id
_entity.type
_entity.pdbx_description
1 polymer ?
#
loop_
_entity_poly.entity_id
_entity_poly.type
_entity_poly.pdbx_seq_one_letter_code
_entity_poly.pdbx_strand_id
1 'polypeptide(L)' 'MEISSAEHRQMLRLLTSIYLHDSQMGYVQGMHFFAYILLKIFSEEEAFFVFIRVAHFEID' A
#
# COMPACT_ATOMS: atom_id res chain seq x y z
N MET A 1 5.15 6.43 -15.69
CA MET A 1 4.97 7.24 -14.46
C MET A 1 6.36 7.48 -13.93
N GLU A 2 6.85 8.73 -13.96
CA GLU A 2 8.14 9.04 -13.35
C GLU A 2 7.92 9.08 -11.84
N ILE A 3 8.46 8.09 -11.13
CA ILE A 3 8.41 8.01 -9.66
C ILE A 3 9.76 8.49 -9.16
N SER A 4 9.77 9.51 -8.31
CA SER A 4 11.00 9.94 -7.65
C SER A 4 11.54 8.84 -6.73
N SER A 5 12.85 8.86 -6.47
CA SER A 5 13.45 7.89 -5.54
C SER A 5 12.87 7.99 -4.12
N ALA A 6 12.35 9.15 -3.73
CA ALA A 6 11.70 9.36 -2.43
C ALA A 6 10.32 8.66 -2.38
N GLU A 7 9.49 8.85 -3.41
CA GLU A 7 8.17 8.22 -3.52
C GLU A 7 8.30 6.69 -3.62
N HIS A 8 9.28 6.20 -4.38
CA HIS A 8 9.56 4.78 -4.47
C HIS A 8 9.89 4.17 -3.10
N ARG A 9 10.74 4.84 -2.30
CA ARG A 9 11.06 4.38 -0.93
C ARG A 9 9.85 4.40 -0.01
N GLN A 10 9.01 5.43 -0.13
CA GLN A 10 7.79 5.53 0.67
C GLN A 10 6.80 4.42 0.36
N MET A 11 6.57 4.16 -0.93
CA MET A 11 5.75 3.05 -1.40
C MET A 11 6.29 1.69 -0.93
N LEU A 12 7.62 1.49 -1.00
CA LEU A 12 8.24 0.26 -0.51
C LEU A 12 8.04 0.06 0.99
N ARG A 13 8.15 1.13 1.81
CA ARG A 13 7.85 1.05 3.24
C ARG A 13 6.40 0.66 3.50
N LEU A 14 5.46 1.31 2.82
CA LEU A 14 4.03 1.00 2.94
C LEU A 14 3.74 -0.47 2.60
N LEU A 15 4.21 -0.95 1.44
CA LEU A 15 4.02 -2.34 1.03
C LEU A 15 4.70 -3.34 1.97
N THR A 16 5.87 -3.00 2.50
CA THR A 16 6.56 -3.82 3.50
C THR A 16 5.75 -3.89 4.79
N SER A 17 5.18 -2.78 5.25
CA SER A 17 4.32 -2.76 6.43
C SER A 17 3.05 -3.60 6.24
N ILE A 18 2.44 -3.57 5.04
CA ILE A 18 1.30 -4.43 4.70
C ILE A 18 1.70 -5.91 4.76
N TYR A 19 2.83 -6.28 4.17
CA TYR A 19 3.35 -7.65 4.23
C TYR A 19 3.68 -8.11 5.65
N LEU A 20 4.22 -7.22 6.49
CA LEU A 20 4.50 -7.52 7.89
C LEU A 20 3.23 -7.64 8.74
N HIS A 21 2.16 -6.94 8.36
CA HIS A 21 0.86 -7.02 9.02
C HIS A 21 0.10 -8.30 8.63
N ASP A 22 0.03 -8.59 7.33
CA ASP A 22 -0.56 -9.82 6.79
C ASP A 22 0.40 -10.48 5.81
N SER A 23 1.22 -11.38 6.33
CA SER A 23 2.17 -12.13 5.51
C SER A 23 1.51 -13.14 4.57
N GLN A 24 0.24 -13.51 4.80
CA GLN A 24 -0.48 -14.45 3.95
C GLN A 24 -0.93 -13.80 2.64
N MET A 25 -1.31 -12.52 2.67
CA MET A 25 -1.62 -11.75 1.47
C MET A 25 -0.42 -11.67 0.52
N GLY A 26 0.80 -11.57 1.08
CA GLY A 26 2.02 -11.43 0.29
C GLY A 26 2.04 -10.15 -0.54
N TYR A 27 2.78 -10.17 -1.64
CA TYR A 27 2.72 -9.13 -2.66
C TYR A 27 2.03 -9.66 -3.93
N VAL A 28 1.00 -8.95 -4.37
CA VAL A 28 0.30 -9.20 -5.64
C VAL A 28 0.62 -8.08 -6.63
N GLN A 29 0.81 -8.45 -7.90
CA GLN A 29 1.07 -7.49 -8.96
C GLN A 29 -0.03 -6.43 -9.02
N GLY A 30 0.35 -5.15 -8.96
CA GLY A 30 -0.57 -4.01 -8.97
C GLY A 30 -0.75 -3.35 -7.60
N MET A 31 -0.39 -4.00 -6.50
CA MET A 31 -0.45 -3.38 -5.16
C MET A 31 0.38 -2.09 -5.08
N HIS A 32 1.52 -2.03 -5.77
CA HIS A 32 2.36 -0.83 -5.84
C HIS A 32 1.63 0.37 -6.47
N PHE A 33 0.82 0.15 -7.49
CA PHE A 33 0.06 1.22 -8.12
C PHE A 33 -1.02 1.76 -7.16
N PHE A 34 -1.72 0.86 -6.47
CA PHE A 34 -2.71 1.25 -5.48
C PHE A 34 -2.07 1.97 -4.28
N ALA A 35 -0.98 1.43 -3.73
CA ALA A 35 -0.20 2.06 -2.67
C ALA A 35 0.29 3.46 -3.07
N TYR A 36 0.76 3.63 -4.31
CA TYR A 36 1.17 4.93 -4.83
C TYR A 36 0.01 5.93 -4.88
N ILE A 37 -1.18 5.52 -5.34
CA ILE A 37 -2.37 6.39 -5.34
C ILE A 37 -2.74 6.80 -3.92
N LEU A 38 -2.77 5.86 -2.97
CA LEU A 38 -3.09 6.17 -1.57
C LEU A 38 -2.09 7.18 -0.99
N LEU A 39 -0.80 7.02 -1.26
CA LEU A 39 0.25 7.95 -0.81
C LEU A 39 0.17 9.35 -1.44
N LYS A 40 -0.60 9.54 -2.52
CA LYS A 40 -0.88 10.86 -3.09
C LYS A 40 -2.02 11.60 -2.39
N ILE A 41 -2.84 10.88 -1.63
CA ILE A 41 -4.07 11.41 -1.01
C ILE A 41 -3.93 11.45 0.50
N PHE A 42 -3.19 10.49 1.07
CA PHE A 42 -3.09 10.23 2.49
C PHE A 42 -1.64 10.28 2.98
N SER A 43 -1.46 10.47 4.29
CA SER A 43 -0.19 10.17 4.94
C SER A 43 0.15 8.67 4.83
N GLU A 44 1.40 8.30 5.11
CA GLU A 44 1.85 6.90 5.03
C GLU A 44 1.06 5.97 5.96
N GLU A 45 0.72 6.44 7.16
CA GLU A 45 -0.06 5.69 8.15
C GLU A 45 -1.53 5.55 7.76
N GLU A 46 -2.16 6.63 7.30
CA GLU A 46 -3.54 6.59 6.80
C GLU A 46 -3.65 5.69 5.57
N ALA A 47 -2.69 5.78 4.65
CA ALA A 47 -2.62 4.91 3.47
C ALA A 47 -2.52 3.43 3.87
N PHE A 48 -1.78 3.10 4.92
CA PHE A 48 -1.72 1.75 5.47
C PHE A 48 -3.09 1.26 5.94
N PHE A 49 -3.78 2.03 6.79
CA PHE A 49 -5.10 1.62 7.30
C PHE A 49 -6.15 1.52 6.20
N VAL A 50 -6.15 2.44 5.23
CA VAL A 50 -7.04 2.39 4.07
C VAL A 50 -6.75 1.15 3.22
N PHE A 51 -5.48 0.84 2.98
CA PHE A 51 -5.09 -0.33 2.20
C PHE A 51 -5.63 -1.61 2.84
N ILE A 52 -5.35 -1.83 4.13
CA ILE A 52 -5.81 -3.02 4.87
C ILE A 52 -7.34 -3.10 4.84
N ARG A 53 -8.04 -1.97 5.04
CA ARG A 53 -9.50 -1.97 5.01
C ARG A 53 -10.08 -2.38 3.67
N VAL A 54 -9.47 -1.94 2.56
CA VAL A 54 -9.88 -2.33 1.20
C VAL A 54 -9.54 -3.79 0.92
N ALA A 55 -8.38 -4.27 1.35
CA ALA A 55 -7.92 -5.62 1.05
C ALA A 55 -8.72 -6.71 1.79
N HIS A 56 -9.28 -6.40 2.97
CA HIS A 56 -10.19 -7.28 3.72
C HIS A 56 -11.66 -6.89 3.55
N PHE A 57 -12.02 -6.13 2.52
CA PHE A 57 -13.41 -5.79 2.26
C PHE A 57 -14.14 -7.00 1.68
N GLU A 58 -14.91 -7.68 2.53
CA GLU A 58 -15.86 -8.70 2.12
C GLU A 58 -17.21 -8.04 1.81
N ILE A 59 -17.76 -8.34 0.64
CA ILE A 59 -19.14 -7.98 0.29
C ILE A 59 -19.98 -9.22 0.62
N ASP A 60 -20.81 -9.11 1.66
CA ASP A 60 -21.87 -10.08 1.96
C ASP A 60 -22.91 -10.15 0.83
#